data_AF-A0A975GW94-F1
#
_entry.id   AF-A0A975GW94-F1
#
_cell.length_a   1.000
_cell.length_b   1.000
_cell.length_c   1.000
_cell.angle_alpha   90.00
_cell.angle_beta   90.00
_cell.angle_gamma   90.00
#
_symmetry.space_group_name_H-M   'P 1'
#
loop_
_entity.id
_entity.type
_entity.pdbx_description
1 polymer ?
#
loop_
_entity_poly.entity_id
_entity_poly.type
_entity_poly.pdbx_seq_one_letter_code
_entity_poly.pdbx_strand_id
1 'polypeptide(L)'
;MFEFGRDLRRLFAQARESEDLSWLELIGVDLLAVEARQLCTDAGRVSCAKPHPAWLRGAALWREHARRTGSADSIRKALGATLDAARQARSPEEIARAAVEKALTLLLRFDLSGGREVLDMAAEAVPGTRDCRPATVALISAAHARIRMRQARFEADGKGLMAAAALLDAAIHEMDRTRAGNLDEIRMDRAALALEVGVDRRDPNLLDQAGRELLRLVESASPDYRPLTRARALTLCGAGMAALGALADNEAAREQGRAMFDAAADQFTPDHSPLDWVVIQIVRGGTPGAVSLAALRQAETLTAGQHLVVGAMARDMLIEGEIAAATSTGDVPRLTDVETAARIRLASNPSELDWAVDQIAMARIARARALLTGSDASASGLALLEAAEVAHDHGLPDLAARARSLLAVRLTA
;
A
#
# COMPACT_ATOMS: atom_id res chain seq x y z
N MET A 1 -40.96 -10.53 -14.28
CA MET A 1 -40.18 -11.26 -13.26
C MET A 1 -38.73 -11.13 -13.67
N PHE A 2 -37.99 -10.18 -13.08
CA PHE A 2 -36.58 -9.96 -13.39
C PHE A 2 -35.78 -11.21 -12.99
N GLU A 3 -35.14 -11.88 -13.94
CA GLU A 3 -34.17 -12.95 -13.65
C GLU A 3 -32.86 -12.32 -13.18
N PHE A 4 -32.87 -11.71 -11.99
CA PHE A 4 -31.76 -10.96 -11.42
C PHE A 4 -30.42 -11.72 -11.50
N GLY A 5 -30.43 -13.03 -11.25
CA GLY A 5 -29.23 -13.88 -11.32
C GLY A 5 -28.78 -14.26 -12.75
N ARG A 6 -29.65 -14.21 -13.77
CA ARG A 6 -29.26 -14.43 -15.18
C ARG A 6 -28.75 -13.13 -15.80
N ASP A 7 -29.39 -12.02 -15.49
CA ASP A 7 -29.01 -10.70 -15.98
C ASP A 7 -27.71 -10.22 -15.34
N LEU A 8 -27.46 -10.49 -14.04
CA LEU A 8 -26.14 -10.29 -13.42
C LEU A 8 -25.06 -11.13 -14.10
N ARG A 9 -25.30 -12.42 -14.35
CA ARG A 9 -24.32 -13.27 -15.05
C ARG A 9 -24.02 -12.77 -16.45
N ARG A 10 -25.01 -12.24 -17.17
CA ARG A 10 -24.82 -11.67 -18.51
C ARG A 10 -24.08 -10.33 -18.47
N LEU A 11 -24.37 -9.47 -17.50
CA LEU A 11 -23.64 -8.22 -17.26
C LEU A 11 -22.18 -8.49 -16.87
N PHE A 12 -21.94 -9.45 -15.98
CA PHE A 12 -20.58 -9.87 -15.63
C PHE A 12 -19.86 -10.54 -16.81
N ALA A 13 -20.53 -11.34 -17.63
CA ALA A 13 -19.93 -11.91 -18.84
C ALA A 13 -19.48 -10.83 -19.83
N GLN A 14 -20.31 -9.81 -20.06
CA GLN A 14 -19.95 -8.66 -20.91
C GLN A 14 -18.84 -7.79 -20.29
N ALA A 15 -18.88 -7.57 -18.97
CA ALA A 15 -17.83 -6.84 -18.26
C ALA A 15 -16.48 -7.59 -18.25
N ARG A 16 -16.50 -8.94 -18.23
CA ARG A 16 -15.31 -9.79 -18.36
C ARG A 16 -14.65 -9.70 -19.73
N GLU A 17 -15.37 -9.29 -20.77
CA GLU A 17 -14.79 -9.09 -22.11
C GLU A 17 -14.21 -7.68 -22.29
N SER A 18 -14.59 -6.73 -21.43
CA SER A 18 -14.04 -5.36 -21.42
C SER A 18 -12.55 -5.35 -21.03
N GLU A 19 -11.79 -4.40 -21.59
CA GLU A 19 -10.44 -4.06 -21.13
C GLU A 19 -10.48 -3.25 -19.82
N ASP A 20 -11.62 -2.64 -19.50
CA ASP A 20 -11.85 -1.99 -18.22
C ASP A 20 -12.06 -3.02 -17.11
N LEU A 21 -11.15 -3.01 -16.13
CA LEU A 21 -11.14 -3.90 -14.97
C LEU A 21 -11.89 -3.31 -13.76
N SER A 22 -12.68 -2.25 -13.96
CA SER A 22 -13.53 -1.65 -12.92
C SER A 22 -14.41 -2.66 -12.17
N TRP A 23 -14.96 -3.66 -12.88
CA TRP A 23 -15.78 -4.72 -12.27
C TRP A 23 -15.05 -5.53 -11.20
N LEU A 24 -13.71 -5.56 -11.20
CA LEU A 24 -12.94 -6.23 -10.15
C LEU A 24 -13.22 -5.60 -8.78
N GLU A 25 -13.57 -4.32 -8.73
CA GLU A 25 -13.93 -3.62 -7.49
C GLU A 25 -15.27 -4.09 -6.90
N LEU A 26 -16.07 -4.85 -7.66
CA LEU A 26 -17.39 -5.35 -7.22
C LEU A 26 -17.36 -6.79 -6.70
N ILE A 27 -16.22 -7.47 -6.83
CA ILE A 27 -16.05 -8.85 -6.39
C ILE A 27 -15.03 -8.97 -5.26
N GLY A 28 -15.29 -9.87 -4.32
CA GLY A 28 -14.39 -10.18 -3.22
C GLY A 28 -13.10 -10.87 -3.68
N VAL A 29 -12.09 -10.89 -2.79
CA VAL A 29 -10.74 -11.36 -3.12
C VAL A 29 -10.69 -12.83 -3.54
N ASP A 30 -11.54 -13.69 -2.96
CA ASP A 30 -11.57 -15.11 -3.31
C ASP A 30 -12.01 -15.35 -4.76
N LEU A 31 -13.07 -14.66 -5.19
CA LEU A 31 -13.53 -14.75 -6.59
C LEU A 31 -12.48 -14.17 -7.54
N LEU A 32 -11.82 -13.08 -7.15
CA LEU A 32 -10.75 -12.48 -7.93
C LEU A 32 -9.60 -13.48 -8.16
N ALA A 33 -9.19 -14.23 -7.13
CA ALA A 33 -8.17 -15.27 -7.26
C ALA A 33 -8.59 -16.42 -8.18
N VAL A 34 -9.87 -16.80 -8.16
CA VAL A 34 -10.42 -17.82 -9.05
C VAL A 34 -10.38 -17.35 -10.51
N GLU A 35 -10.84 -16.13 -10.78
CA GLU A 35 -10.84 -15.54 -12.12
C GLU A 35 -9.40 -15.38 -12.66
N ALA A 36 -8.46 -14.92 -11.82
CA ALA A 36 -7.05 -14.81 -12.19
C ALA A 36 -6.46 -16.18 -12.58
N ARG A 37 -6.77 -17.22 -11.83
CA ARG A 37 -6.31 -18.60 -12.08
C ARG A 37 -6.90 -19.17 -13.36
N GLN A 38 -8.22 -19.00 -13.55
CA GLN A 38 -8.91 -19.48 -14.74
C GLN A 38 -8.32 -18.84 -16.00
N LEU A 39 -8.14 -17.51 -15.98
CA LEU A 39 -7.61 -16.79 -17.13
C LEU A 39 -6.17 -17.20 -17.48
N CYS A 40 -5.29 -17.37 -16.48
CA CYS A 40 -3.94 -17.87 -16.72
C CYS A 40 -3.97 -19.32 -17.28
N THR A 41 -4.88 -20.16 -16.79
CA THR A 41 -5.04 -21.53 -17.30
C THR A 41 -5.47 -21.52 -18.76
N ASP A 42 -6.44 -20.67 -19.11
CA ASP A 42 -6.95 -20.55 -20.47
C ASP A 42 -5.90 -19.91 -21.41
N ALA A 43 -5.13 -18.94 -20.92
CA ALA A 43 -4.02 -18.34 -21.66
C ALA A 43 -2.90 -19.34 -22.01
N GLY A 44 -2.69 -20.35 -21.15
CA GLY A 44 -1.71 -21.42 -21.37
C GLY A 44 -2.17 -22.54 -22.30
N ARG A 45 -3.44 -22.58 -22.71
CA ARG A 45 -3.93 -23.60 -23.63
C ARG A 45 -3.42 -23.37 -25.03
N VAL A 46 -3.05 -24.45 -25.72
CA VAL A 46 -2.67 -24.43 -27.15
C VAL A 46 -3.79 -23.87 -28.03
N SER A 47 -5.05 -24.04 -27.61
CA SER A 47 -6.23 -23.50 -28.31
C SER A 47 -6.49 -22.00 -28.04
N CYS A 48 -5.70 -21.33 -27.20
CA CYS A 48 -5.87 -19.91 -26.95
C CYS A 48 -5.50 -19.08 -28.18
N ALA A 49 -6.49 -18.40 -28.76
CA ALA A 49 -6.29 -17.60 -29.97
C ALA A 49 -5.41 -16.35 -29.74
N LYS A 50 -5.44 -15.79 -28.52
CA LYS A 50 -4.75 -14.55 -28.16
C LYS A 50 -4.01 -14.70 -26.81
N PRO A 51 -2.93 -15.49 -26.75
CA PRO A 51 -2.27 -15.83 -25.50
C PRO A 51 -1.60 -14.63 -24.84
N HIS A 52 -0.90 -13.77 -25.60
CA HIS A 52 -0.22 -12.59 -25.05
C HIS A 52 -1.14 -11.65 -24.24
N PRO A 53 -2.25 -11.11 -24.79
CA PRO A 53 -3.15 -10.25 -24.01
C PRO A 53 -3.87 -11.00 -22.88
N ALA A 54 -4.12 -12.31 -23.02
CA ALA A 54 -4.70 -13.12 -21.95
C ALA A 54 -3.75 -13.24 -20.74
N TRP A 55 -2.46 -13.47 -20.99
CA TRP A 55 -1.43 -13.46 -19.95
C TRP A 55 -1.26 -12.09 -19.28
N LEU A 56 -1.27 -10.99 -20.05
CA LEU A 56 -1.22 -9.64 -19.48
C LEU A 56 -2.41 -9.37 -18.55
N ARG A 57 -3.61 -9.75 -18.97
CA ARG A 57 -4.81 -9.60 -18.14
C ARG A 57 -4.73 -10.48 -16.89
N GLY A 58 -4.22 -11.71 -17.01
CA GLY A 58 -3.96 -12.60 -15.87
C GLY A 58 -2.98 -11.99 -14.87
N ALA A 59 -1.90 -11.36 -15.36
CA ALA A 59 -0.96 -10.62 -14.53
C ALA A 59 -1.63 -9.46 -13.78
N ALA A 60 -2.44 -8.65 -14.46
CA ALA A 60 -3.17 -7.54 -13.85
C ALA A 60 -4.17 -8.01 -12.75
N LEU A 61 -4.87 -9.12 -12.98
CA LEU A 61 -5.76 -9.74 -11.98
C LEU A 61 -4.99 -10.21 -10.74
N TRP A 62 -3.86 -10.89 -10.92
CA TRP A 62 -3.01 -11.30 -9.80
C TRP A 62 -2.38 -10.11 -9.07
N ARG A 63 -2.03 -9.05 -9.79
CA ARG A 63 -1.54 -7.80 -9.20
C ARG A 63 -2.62 -7.12 -8.36
N GLU A 64 -3.85 -7.05 -8.83
CA GLU A 64 -4.97 -6.51 -8.04
C GLU A 64 -5.29 -7.39 -6.83
N HIS A 65 -5.24 -8.72 -6.99
CA HIS A 65 -5.40 -9.64 -5.85
C HIS A 65 -4.29 -9.42 -4.80
N ALA A 66 -3.04 -9.28 -5.23
CA ALA A 66 -1.94 -8.97 -4.34
C ALA A 66 -2.11 -7.61 -3.65
N ARG A 67 -2.61 -6.58 -4.34
CA ARG A 67 -2.88 -5.26 -3.75
C ARG A 67 -3.88 -5.35 -2.60
N ARG A 68 -4.93 -6.16 -2.73
CA ARG A 68 -5.99 -6.28 -1.72
C ARG A 68 -5.65 -7.22 -0.57
N THR A 69 -4.77 -8.20 -0.81
CA THR A 69 -4.48 -9.28 0.17
C THR A 69 -3.07 -9.27 0.72
N GLY A 70 -2.13 -8.61 0.06
CA GLY A 70 -0.71 -8.68 0.38
C GLY A 70 -0.06 -10.02 0.05
N SER A 71 -0.75 -10.89 -0.69
CA SER A 71 -0.29 -12.24 -0.98
C SER A 71 1.01 -12.25 -1.81
N ALA A 72 2.11 -12.68 -1.20
CA ALA A 72 3.39 -12.85 -1.90
C ALA A 72 3.31 -13.89 -3.05
N ASP A 73 2.46 -14.91 -2.87
CA ASP A 73 2.16 -15.90 -3.90
C ASP A 73 1.46 -15.27 -5.12
N SER A 74 0.58 -14.30 -4.89
CA SER A 74 -0.10 -13.58 -5.96
C SER A 74 0.87 -12.68 -6.74
N ILE A 75 1.81 -12.02 -6.06
CA ILE A 75 2.92 -11.31 -6.73
C ILE A 75 3.73 -12.27 -7.60
N ARG A 76 4.09 -13.45 -7.07
CA ARG A 76 4.85 -14.46 -7.83
C ARG A 76 4.09 -14.92 -9.07
N LYS A 77 2.78 -15.13 -8.96
CA LYS A 77 1.90 -15.51 -10.07
C LYS A 77 1.74 -14.39 -11.10
N ALA A 78 1.61 -13.13 -10.66
CA ALA A 78 1.60 -11.97 -11.54
C ALA A 78 2.91 -11.90 -12.34
N LEU A 79 4.07 -11.97 -11.67
CA LEU A 79 5.37 -11.99 -12.34
C LEU A 79 5.51 -13.17 -13.32
N GLY A 80 5.08 -14.37 -12.92
CA GLY A 80 5.05 -15.54 -13.81
C GLY A 80 4.23 -15.28 -15.08
N ALA A 81 3.02 -14.72 -14.92
CA ALA A 81 2.17 -14.36 -16.05
C ALA A 81 2.80 -13.28 -16.95
N THR A 82 3.56 -12.31 -16.41
CA THR A 82 4.30 -11.35 -17.24
C THR A 82 5.42 -12.00 -18.05
N LEU A 83 6.10 -13.02 -17.49
CA LEU A 83 7.12 -13.78 -18.20
C LEU A 83 6.49 -14.60 -19.33
N ASP A 84 5.35 -15.22 -19.09
CA ASP A 84 4.61 -15.96 -20.12
C ASP A 84 4.04 -15.02 -21.20
N ALA A 85 3.56 -13.82 -20.83
CA ALA A 85 3.17 -12.79 -21.79
C ALA A 85 4.35 -12.39 -22.68
N ALA A 86 5.55 -12.22 -22.10
CA ALA A 86 6.76 -11.88 -22.85
C ALA A 86 7.18 -13.00 -23.80
N ARG A 87 7.07 -14.27 -23.40
CA ARG A 87 7.34 -15.44 -24.29
C ARG A 87 6.39 -15.51 -25.47
N GLN A 88 5.16 -15.04 -25.31
CA GLN A 88 4.13 -15.04 -26.35
C GLN A 88 4.13 -13.77 -27.21
N ALA A 89 4.95 -12.78 -26.87
CA ALA A 89 5.05 -11.53 -27.61
C ALA A 89 5.68 -11.75 -29.00
N ARG A 90 5.08 -11.10 -30.01
CA ARG A 90 5.45 -11.19 -31.43
C ARG A 90 5.91 -9.86 -32.00
N SER A 91 5.88 -8.79 -31.21
CA SER A 91 6.28 -7.45 -31.62
C SER A 91 7.04 -6.72 -30.50
N PRO A 92 7.86 -5.71 -30.83
CA PRO A 92 8.50 -4.84 -29.85
C PRO A 92 7.48 -4.20 -28.88
N GLU A 93 6.29 -3.88 -29.38
CA GLU A 93 5.22 -3.32 -28.58
C GLU A 93 4.68 -4.30 -27.52
N GLU A 94 4.44 -5.56 -27.90
CA GLU A 94 3.98 -6.59 -26.97
C GLU A 94 5.04 -6.89 -25.90
N ILE A 95 6.33 -6.88 -26.29
CA ILE A 95 7.45 -6.98 -25.35
C ILE A 95 7.41 -5.81 -24.36
N ALA A 96 7.24 -4.58 -24.85
CA ALA A 96 7.16 -3.40 -24.01
C ALA A 96 5.97 -3.45 -23.05
N ARG A 97 4.79 -3.90 -23.50
CA ARG A 97 3.61 -4.06 -22.62
C ARG A 97 3.82 -5.09 -21.51
N ALA A 98 4.45 -6.23 -21.81
CA ALA A 98 4.81 -7.22 -20.80
C ALA A 98 5.84 -6.68 -19.80
N ALA A 99 6.81 -5.89 -20.27
CA ALA A 99 7.80 -5.24 -19.42
C ALA A 99 7.18 -4.18 -18.50
N VAL A 100 6.23 -3.37 -19.01
CA VAL A 100 5.46 -2.41 -18.18
C VAL A 100 4.68 -3.13 -17.08
N GLU A 101 3.96 -4.21 -17.40
CA GLU A 101 3.20 -4.94 -16.36
C GLU A 101 4.13 -5.60 -15.32
N LYS A 102 5.31 -6.07 -15.75
CA LYS A 102 6.36 -6.54 -14.83
C LYS A 102 6.83 -5.43 -13.91
N ALA A 103 7.13 -4.24 -14.45
CA ALA A 103 7.57 -3.08 -13.69
C ALA A 103 6.51 -2.64 -12.66
N LEU A 104 5.23 -2.61 -13.04
CA LEU A 104 4.13 -2.29 -12.12
C LEU A 104 3.91 -3.36 -11.04
N THR A 105 4.15 -4.63 -11.37
CA THR A 105 4.07 -5.73 -10.39
C THR A 105 5.22 -5.66 -9.37
N LEU A 106 6.44 -5.33 -9.83
CA LEU A 106 7.59 -5.10 -8.95
C LEU A 106 7.39 -3.85 -8.08
N LEU A 107 6.82 -2.78 -8.66
CA LEU A 107 6.47 -1.59 -7.90
C LEU A 107 5.46 -1.90 -6.79
N LEU A 108 4.43 -2.70 -7.07
CA LEU A 108 3.49 -3.14 -6.04
C LEU A 108 4.18 -3.99 -4.97
N ARG A 109 5.11 -4.88 -5.35
CA ARG A 109 5.88 -5.66 -4.38
C ARG A 109 6.68 -4.75 -3.45
N PHE A 110 7.29 -3.69 -3.97
CA PHE A 110 7.95 -2.66 -3.16
C PHE A 110 6.94 -1.94 -2.25
N ASP A 111 5.80 -1.50 -2.77
CA ASP A 111 4.78 -0.80 -1.96
C ASP A 111 4.25 -1.69 -0.80
N LEU A 112 4.23 -3.02 -0.98
CA LEU A 112 3.74 -3.99 0.01
C LEU A 112 4.79 -4.40 1.05
N SER A 113 6.02 -4.66 0.62
CA SER A 113 7.07 -5.29 1.43
C SER A 113 8.34 -4.44 1.58
N GLY A 114 8.43 -3.28 0.94
CA GLY A 114 9.62 -2.45 0.93
C GLY A 114 10.79 -3.05 0.13
N GLY A 115 11.99 -2.57 0.43
CA GLY A 115 13.25 -3.08 -0.11
C GLY A 115 13.75 -2.34 -1.35
N ARG A 116 14.89 -1.66 -1.21
CA ARG A 116 15.55 -0.92 -2.31
C ARG A 116 15.80 -1.78 -3.54
N GLU A 117 16.27 -3.01 -3.37
CA GLU A 117 16.56 -3.91 -4.49
C GLU A 117 15.34 -4.14 -5.38
N VAL A 118 14.15 -4.29 -4.79
CA VAL A 118 12.91 -4.51 -5.55
C VAL A 118 12.54 -3.28 -6.37
N LEU A 119 12.77 -2.09 -5.81
CA LEU A 119 12.52 -0.82 -6.48
C LEU A 119 13.49 -0.59 -7.64
N ASP A 120 14.76 -0.96 -7.47
CA ASP A 120 15.78 -0.89 -8.52
C ASP A 120 15.46 -1.91 -9.65
N MET A 121 15.04 -3.13 -9.31
CA MET A 121 14.52 -4.10 -10.29
C MET A 121 13.28 -3.57 -11.06
N ALA A 122 12.39 -2.83 -10.40
CA ALA A 122 11.23 -2.22 -11.06
C ALA A 122 11.67 -1.18 -12.08
N ALA A 123 12.67 -0.35 -11.75
CA ALA A 123 13.25 0.65 -12.64
C ALA A 123 13.93 0.01 -13.86
N GLU A 124 14.71 -1.06 -13.65
CA GLU A 124 15.35 -1.82 -14.73
C GLU A 124 14.36 -2.52 -15.67
N ALA A 125 13.16 -2.86 -15.16
CA ALA A 125 12.12 -3.49 -15.96
C ALA A 125 11.40 -2.52 -16.92
N VAL A 126 11.57 -1.21 -16.76
CA VAL A 126 10.93 -0.21 -17.65
C VAL A 126 11.56 -0.29 -19.04
N PRO A 127 10.78 -0.60 -20.10
CA PRO A 127 11.33 -0.74 -21.44
C PRO A 127 11.63 0.63 -22.07
N GLY A 128 12.47 0.62 -23.09
CA GLY A 128 12.60 1.76 -24.00
C GLY A 128 11.32 2.02 -24.81
N THR A 129 11.19 3.23 -25.35
CA THR A 129 9.99 3.66 -26.10
C THR A 129 10.09 3.48 -27.61
N ARG A 130 11.23 2.97 -28.10
CA ARG A 130 11.49 2.79 -29.53
C ARG A 130 10.46 1.84 -30.13
N ASP A 131 9.95 2.18 -31.32
CA ASP A 131 9.01 1.38 -32.10
C ASP A 131 7.66 1.07 -31.39
N CYS A 132 7.34 1.82 -30.33
CA CYS A 132 6.07 1.70 -29.60
C CYS A 132 5.03 2.70 -30.11
N ARG A 133 3.77 2.27 -30.18
CA ARG A 133 2.64 3.18 -30.42
C ARG A 133 2.48 4.20 -29.28
N PRO A 134 1.90 5.39 -29.54
CA PRO A 134 1.74 6.44 -28.52
C PRO A 134 1.08 5.95 -27.22
N ALA A 135 0.04 5.12 -27.31
CA ALA A 135 -0.62 4.57 -26.12
C ALA A 135 0.33 3.71 -25.26
N THR A 136 1.21 2.92 -25.88
CA THR A 136 2.20 2.12 -25.15
C THR A 136 3.30 3.00 -24.57
N VAL A 137 3.72 4.05 -25.28
CA VAL A 137 4.64 5.07 -24.74
C VAL A 137 4.05 5.75 -23.51
N ALA A 138 2.76 6.08 -23.53
CA ALA A 138 2.05 6.65 -22.38
C ALA A 138 2.13 5.74 -21.15
N LEU A 139 1.90 4.43 -21.34
CA LEU A 139 1.99 3.43 -20.26
C LEU A 139 3.42 3.29 -19.70
N ILE A 140 4.43 3.33 -20.58
CA ILE A 140 5.85 3.31 -20.17
C ILE A 140 6.17 4.56 -19.35
N SER A 141 5.77 5.74 -19.81
CA SER A 141 5.98 7.01 -19.10
C SER A 141 5.27 7.02 -17.75
N ALA A 142 4.06 6.46 -17.66
CA ALA A 142 3.32 6.32 -16.42
C ALA A 142 4.03 5.40 -15.42
N ALA A 143 4.47 4.22 -15.85
CA ALA A 143 5.23 3.30 -14.99
C ALA A 143 6.55 3.95 -14.51
N HIS A 144 7.28 4.60 -15.41
CA HIS A 144 8.50 5.32 -15.09
C HIS A 144 8.25 6.42 -14.05
N ALA A 145 7.27 7.30 -14.27
CA ALA A 145 6.95 8.40 -13.35
C ALA A 145 6.60 7.88 -11.95
N ARG A 146 5.81 6.81 -11.87
CA ARG A 146 5.44 6.18 -10.61
C ARG A 146 6.65 5.60 -9.88
N ILE A 147 7.54 4.90 -10.57
CA ILE A 147 8.78 4.35 -9.98
C ILE A 147 9.71 5.48 -9.49
N ARG A 148 9.91 6.52 -10.30
CA ARG A 148 10.72 7.70 -9.91
C ARG A 148 10.18 8.38 -8.66
N MET A 149 8.85 8.46 -8.52
CA MET A 149 8.21 8.99 -7.30
C MET A 149 8.59 8.16 -6.07
N ARG A 150 8.53 6.82 -6.15
CA ARG A 150 8.90 5.94 -5.03
C ARG A 150 10.39 6.04 -4.71
N GLN A 151 11.26 6.11 -5.72
CA GLN A 151 12.72 6.29 -5.52
C GLN A 151 13.01 7.60 -4.79
N ALA A 152 12.42 8.71 -5.24
CA ALA A 152 12.61 10.01 -4.60
C ALA A 152 12.06 10.03 -3.17
N ARG A 153 10.92 9.37 -2.90
CA ARG A 153 10.37 9.24 -1.55
C ARG A 153 11.30 8.41 -0.65
N PHE A 154 11.80 7.28 -1.16
CA PHE A 154 12.71 6.39 -0.44
C PHE A 154 14.02 7.09 -0.07
N GLU A 155 14.57 7.91 -0.98
CA GLU A 155 15.80 8.69 -0.77
C GLU A 155 15.58 9.98 0.03
N ALA A 156 14.34 10.31 0.38
CA ALA A 156 13.95 11.62 0.93
C ALA A 156 14.45 12.82 0.07
N ASP A 157 14.52 12.64 -1.25
CA ASP A 157 14.97 13.66 -2.19
C ASP A 157 13.81 14.60 -2.58
N GLY A 158 13.71 15.73 -1.88
CA GLY A 158 12.71 16.75 -2.16
C GLY A 158 12.75 17.35 -3.57
N LYS A 159 13.91 17.35 -4.26
CA LYS A 159 14.01 17.80 -5.66
C LYS A 159 13.52 16.70 -6.59
N GLY A 160 13.93 15.46 -6.32
CA GLY A 160 13.45 14.26 -7.00
C GLY A 160 11.93 14.11 -6.95
N LEU A 161 11.30 14.43 -5.82
CA LEU A 161 9.85 14.40 -5.67
C LEU A 161 9.15 15.41 -6.61
N MET A 162 9.69 16.62 -6.74
CA MET A 162 9.16 17.62 -7.69
C MET A 162 9.37 17.21 -9.15
N ALA A 163 10.51 16.61 -9.47
CA ALA A 163 10.76 16.08 -10.81
C ALA A 163 9.80 14.92 -11.13
N ALA A 164 9.54 14.03 -10.17
CA ALA A 164 8.56 12.96 -10.30
C ALA A 164 7.12 13.50 -10.47
N ALA A 165 6.75 14.57 -9.75
CA ALA A 165 5.46 15.24 -9.94
C ALA A 165 5.27 15.74 -11.37
N ALA A 166 6.29 16.36 -11.96
CA ALA A 166 6.25 16.80 -13.35
C ALA A 166 6.14 15.62 -14.35
N LEU A 167 6.84 14.51 -14.07
CA LEU A 167 6.73 13.29 -14.87
C LEU A 167 5.33 12.68 -14.79
N LEU A 168 4.71 12.68 -13.61
CA LEU A 168 3.33 12.20 -13.42
C LEU A 168 2.34 13.10 -14.19
N ASP A 169 2.48 14.42 -14.11
CA ASP A 169 1.63 15.37 -14.85
C ASP A 169 1.73 15.13 -16.37
N ALA A 170 2.95 14.96 -16.90
CA ALA A 170 3.17 14.64 -18.30
C ALA A 170 2.58 13.28 -18.71
N ALA A 171 2.75 12.25 -17.87
CA ALA A 171 2.20 10.92 -18.13
C ALA A 171 0.67 10.91 -18.09
N ILE A 172 0.03 11.61 -17.14
CA ILE A 172 -1.43 11.75 -17.07
C ILE A 172 -1.96 12.42 -18.35
N HIS A 173 -1.32 13.51 -18.79
CA HIS A 173 -1.72 14.21 -20.00
C HIS A 173 -1.64 13.30 -21.24
N GLU A 174 -0.55 12.55 -21.37
CA GLU A 174 -0.33 11.65 -22.51
C GLU A 174 -1.27 10.43 -22.47
N MET A 175 -1.55 9.87 -21.29
CA MET A 175 -2.52 8.79 -21.11
C MET A 175 -3.95 9.24 -21.44
N ASP A 176 -4.34 10.45 -21.05
CA ASP A 176 -5.66 10.99 -21.37
C ASP A 176 -5.81 11.23 -22.87
N ARG A 177 -4.78 11.81 -23.50
CA ARG A 177 -4.73 12.06 -24.95
C ARG A 177 -4.80 10.76 -25.77
N THR A 178 -4.17 9.69 -25.31
CA THR A 178 -4.10 8.41 -26.03
C THR A 178 -5.14 7.39 -25.59
N ARG A 179 -5.95 7.70 -24.57
CA ARG A 179 -6.88 6.77 -23.91
C ARG A 179 -6.19 5.47 -23.47
N ALA A 180 -4.96 5.58 -22.98
CA ALA A 180 -4.14 4.44 -22.62
C ALA A 180 -4.41 4.00 -21.18
N GLY A 181 -4.90 2.77 -21.00
CA GLY A 181 -5.02 2.11 -19.70
C GLY A 181 -5.92 2.83 -18.69
N ASN A 182 -5.75 2.48 -17.41
CA ASN A 182 -6.49 3.07 -16.30
C ASN A 182 -5.75 4.31 -15.76
N LEU A 183 -6.38 5.48 -15.89
CA LEU A 183 -5.86 6.78 -15.44
C LEU A 183 -5.91 6.98 -13.92
N ASP A 184 -6.80 6.28 -13.22
CA ASP A 184 -7.10 6.65 -11.84
C ASP A 184 -5.99 6.29 -10.87
N GLU A 185 -5.25 5.20 -11.12
CA GLU A 185 -4.10 4.85 -10.28
C GLU A 185 -3.02 5.94 -10.32
N ILE A 186 -2.69 6.46 -11.52
CA ILE A 186 -1.65 7.48 -11.65
C ILE A 186 -2.13 8.84 -11.11
N ARG A 187 -3.43 9.16 -11.27
CA ARG A 187 -4.04 10.35 -10.66
C ARG A 187 -4.04 10.28 -9.14
N MET A 188 -4.34 9.11 -8.57
CA MET A 188 -4.29 8.88 -7.13
C MET A 188 -2.86 9.06 -6.60
N ASP A 189 -1.85 8.50 -7.28
CA ASP A 189 -0.44 8.70 -6.93
C ASP A 189 -0.05 10.18 -6.98
N ARG A 190 -0.48 10.90 -8.02
CA ARG A 190 -0.20 12.33 -8.17
C ARG A 190 -0.86 13.19 -7.09
N ALA A 191 -2.10 12.87 -6.74
CA ALA A 191 -2.84 13.53 -5.68
C ALA A 191 -2.20 13.27 -4.30
N ALA A 192 -1.83 12.02 -4.01
CA ALA A 192 -1.15 11.65 -2.77
C ALA A 192 0.19 12.39 -2.63
N LEU A 193 0.99 12.44 -3.70
CA LEU A 193 2.26 13.18 -3.73
C LEU A 193 2.06 14.68 -3.52
N ALA A 194 1.07 15.27 -4.20
CA ALA A 194 0.75 16.69 -4.06
C ALA A 194 0.34 17.03 -2.62
N LEU A 195 -0.47 16.17 -2.00
CA LEU A 195 -0.89 16.33 -0.61
C LEU A 195 0.29 16.21 0.36
N GLU A 196 1.10 15.17 0.23
CA GLU A 196 2.29 14.93 1.08
C GLU A 196 3.24 16.13 1.02
N VAL A 197 3.69 16.51 -0.17
CA VAL A 197 4.65 17.61 -0.35
C VAL A 197 4.00 18.96 0.01
N GLY A 198 2.71 19.14 -0.28
CA GLY A 198 1.96 20.35 0.06
C GLY A 198 1.82 20.55 1.57
N VAL A 199 1.55 19.48 2.33
CA VAL A 199 1.50 19.51 3.80
C VAL A 199 2.88 19.80 4.38
N ASP A 200 3.91 19.07 3.94
CA ASP A 200 5.30 19.23 4.42
C ASP A 200 5.82 20.65 4.20
N ARG A 201 5.59 21.21 3.01
CA ARG A 201 6.08 22.55 2.64
C ARG A 201 5.12 23.69 2.95
N ARG A 202 3.91 23.37 3.42
CA ARG A 202 2.80 24.32 3.58
C ARG A 202 2.51 25.10 2.30
N ASP A 203 2.54 24.42 1.15
CA ASP A 203 2.32 25.03 -0.17
C ASP A 203 0.83 24.95 -0.57
N PRO A 204 0.08 26.07 -0.55
CA PRO A 204 -1.35 26.06 -0.85
C PRO A 204 -1.65 25.65 -2.30
N ASN A 205 -0.72 25.82 -3.25
CA ASN A 205 -0.96 25.45 -4.64
C ASN A 205 -0.94 23.94 -4.83
N LEU A 206 0.00 23.25 -4.16
CA LEU A 206 0.05 21.78 -4.18
C LEU A 206 -1.17 21.18 -3.48
N LEU A 207 -1.65 21.82 -2.42
CA LEU A 207 -2.84 21.41 -1.69
C LEU A 207 -4.12 21.60 -2.51
N ASP A 208 -4.28 22.75 -3.18
CA ASP A 208 -5.38 22.98 -4.12
C ASP A 208 -5.33 21.99 -5.31
N GLN A 209 -4.13 21.73 -5.84
CA GLN A 209 -3.95 20.72 -6.89
C GLN A 209 -4.39 19.32 -6.42
N ALA A 210 -3.98 18.90 -5.21
CA ALA A 210 -4.39 17.63 -4.63
C ALA A 210 -5.93 17.54 -4.49
N GLY A 211 -6.55 18.58 -3.95
CA GLY A 211 -8.00 18.63 -3.76
C GLY A 211 -8.77 18.54 -5.09
N ARG A 212 -8.33 19.27 -6.12
CA ARG A 212 -8.95 19.20 -7.45
C ARG A 212 -8.83 17.83 -8.09
N GLU A 213 -7.68 17.17 -7.95
CA GLU A 213 -7.46 15.86 -8.53
C GLU A 213 -8.29 14.77 -7.82
N LEU A 214 -8.37 14.83 -6.49
CA LEU A 214 -9.20 13.92 -5.72
C LEU A 214 -10.69 14.14 -6.00
N LEU A 215 -11.14 15.38 -6.15
CA LEU A 215 -12.52 15.67 -6.53
C LEU A 215 -12.85 15.03 -7.89
N ARG A 216 -11.97 15.19 -8.89
CA ARG A 216 -12.16 14.54 -10.20
C ARG A 216 -12.25 13.02 -10.09
N LEU A 217 -11.38 12.40 -9.30
CA LEU A 217 -11.39 10.96 -9.04
C LEU A 217 -12.70 10.50 -8.40
N VAL A 218 -13.18 11.24 -7.40
CA VAL A 218 -14.47 10.96 -6.75
C VAL A 218 -15.63 11.13 -7.72
N GLU A 219 -15.62 12.16 -8.57
CA GLU A 219 -16.68 12.39 -9.56
C GLU A 219 -16.69 11.34 -10.68
N SER A 220 -15.53 10.85 -11.10
CA SER A 220 -15.41 9.82 -12.15
C SER A 220 -15.58 8.39 -11.63
N ALA A 221 -15.28 8.13 -10.35
CA ALA A 221 -15.47 6.83 -9.73
C ALA A 221 -16.92 6.66 -9.24
N SER A 222 -17.75 6.09 -10.13
CA SER A 222 -19.13 5.72 -9.79
C SER A 222 -19.16 4.77 -8.59
N PRO A 223 -19.99 5.01 -7.57
CA PRO A 223 -20.11 4.12 -6.42
C PRO A 223 -20.59 2.71 -6.82
N ASP A 224 -21.36 2.59 -7.91
CA ASP A 224 -21.94 1.30 -8.35
C ASP A 224 -20.95 0.44 -9.15
N TYR A 225 -19.90 1.06 -9.70
CA TYR A 225 -18.94 0.36 -10.58
C TYR A 225 -17.52 0.36 -10.02
N ARG A 226 -17.16 1.37 -9.22
CA ARG A 226 -15.80 1.63 -8.74
C ARG A 226 -15.76 2.06 -7.27
N PRO A 227 -16.36 1.27 -6.36
CA PRO A 227 -16.47 1.62 -4.95
C PRO A 227 -15.10 1.74 -4.26
N LEU A 228 -14.11 0.89 -4.61
CA LEU A 228 -12.80 0.90 -3.95
C LEU A 228 -11.96 2.11 -4.39
N THR A 229 -11.94 2.44 -5.68
CA THR A 229 -11.26 3.64 -6.18
C THR A 229 -11.86 4.89 -5.54
N ARG A 230 -13.19 4.96 -5.49
CA ARG A 230 -13.91 6.07 -4.83
C ARG A 230 -13.58 6.16 -3.35
N ALA A 231 -13.65 5.05 -2.63
CA ALA A 231 -13.36 5.00 -1.19
C ALA A 231 -11.92 5.46 -0.90
N ARG A 232 -10.92 4.97 -1.65
CA ARG A 232 -9.52 5.40 -1.51
C ARG A 232 -9.34 6.90 -1.72
N ALA A 233 -10.00 7.47 -2.73
CA ALA A 233 -9.96 8.91 -2.99
C ALA A 233 -10.60 9.72 -1.84
N LEU A 234 -11.77 9.28 -1.35
CA LEU A 234 -12.46 9.93 -0.22
C LEU A 234 -11.66 9.82 1.09
N THR A 235 -11.01 8.68 1.34
CA THR A 235 -10.11 8.50 2.47
C THR A 235 -8.94 9.48 2.39
N LEU A 236 -8.34 9.66 1.21
CA LEU A 236 -7.26 10.63 1.01
C LEU A 236 -7.74 12.08 1.17
N CYS A 237 -8.95 12.41 0.70
CA CYS A 237 -9.58 13.70 0.95
C CYS A 237 -9.75 13.98 2.45
N GLY A 238 -10.33 13.04 3.19
CA GLY A 238 -10.57 13.18 4.63
C GLY A 238 -9.26 13.32 5.42
N ALA A 239 -8.27 12.49 5.13
CA ALA A 239 -6.94 12.57 5.72
C ALA A 239 -6.25 13.91 5.41
N GLY A 240 -6.33 14.37 4.16
CA GLY A 240 -5.77 15.66 3.76
C GLY A 240 -6.46 16.84 4.44
N MET A 241 -7.80 16.84 4.50
CA MET A 241 -8.56 17.87 5.20
C MET A 241 -8.25 17.89 6.70
N ALA A 242 -8.09 16.73 7.34
CA ALA A 242 -7.70 16.64 8.73
C ALA A 242 -6.28 17.18 8.97
N ALA A 243 -5.32 16.86 8.10
CA ALA A 243 -3.95 17.38 8.16
C ALA A 243 -3.91 18.90 7.98
N LEU A 244 -4.70 19.43 7.05
CA LEU A 244 -4.82 20.87 6.82
C LEU A 244 -5.48 21.61 8.00
N GLY A 245 -6.53 21.03 8.57
CA GLY A 245 -7.15 21.54 9.79
C GLY A 245 -6.15 21.63 10.95
N ALA A 246 -5.35 20.59 11.14
CA ALA A 246 -4.28 20.57 12.15
C ALA A 246 -3.20 21.65 11.88
N LEU A 247 -2.75 21.80 10.63
CA LEU A 247 -1.77 22.82 10.25
C LEU A 247 -2.29 24.25 10.44
N ALA A 248 -3.58 24.46 10.25
CA ALA A 248 -4.25 25.76 10.40
C ALA A 248 -4.78 26.03 11.82
N ASP A 249 -4.53 25.13 12.78
CA ASP A 249 -5.10 25.17 14.13
C ASP A 249 -6.64 25.32 14.13
N ASN A 250 -7.28 24.71 13.12
CA ASN A 250 -8.73 24.72 12.93
C ASN A 250 -9.32 23.36 13.30
N GLU A 251 -9.70 23.25 14.57
CA GLU A 251 -10.25 22.04 15.16
C GLU A 251 -11.53 21.56 14.46
N ALA A 252 -12.42 22.48 14.04
CA ALA A 252 -13.64 22.13 13.33
C ALA A 252 -13.35 21.51 11.96
N ALA A 253 -12.41 22.09 11.19
CA ALA A 253 -11.99 21.53 9.92
C ALA A 253 -11.28 20.17 10.09
N ARG A 254 -10.49 20.04 11.16
CA ARG A 254 -9.83 18.77 11.53
C ARG A 254 -10.86 17.67 11.81
N GLU A 255 -11.89 17.97 12.61
CA GLU A 255 -12.93 17.02 12.94
C GLU A 255 -13.78 16.64 11.71
N GLN A 256 -14.11 17.63 10.87
CA GLN A 256 -14.84 17.37 9.63
C GLN A 256 -14.05 16.45 8.68
N GLY A 257 -12.73 16.70 8.54
CA GLY A 257 -11.85 15.82 7.76
C GLY A 257 -11.82 14.40 8.31
N ARG A 258 -11.76 14.24 9.64
CA ARG A 258 -11.82 12.93 10.30
C ARG A 258 -13.15 12.21 10.06
N ALA A 259 -14.28 12.91 10.20
CA ALA A 259 -15.60 12.33 9.94
C ALA A 259 -15.74 11.87 8.47
N MET A 260 -15.21 12.66 7.52
CA MET A 260 -15.17 12.27 6.10
C MET A 260 -14.29 11.04 5.87
N PHE A 261 -13.10 11.00 6.50
CA PHE A 261 -12.21 9.85 6.46
C PHE A 261 -12.92 8.59 6.99
N ASP A 262 -13.60 8.68 8.12
CA ASP A 262 -14.26 7.54 8.75
C ASP A 262 -15.41 7.00 7.91
N ALA A 263 -16.24 7.89 7.35
CA ALA A 263 -17.32 7.48 6.44
C ALA A 263 -16.81 6.79 5.17
N ALA A 264 -15.63 7.18 4.67
CA ALA A 264 -14.98 6.52 3.54
C ALA A 264 -14.36 5.18 3.94
N ALA A 265 -13.72 5.16 5.10
CA ALA A 265 -13.04 3.99 5.66
C ALA A 265 -13.99 2.80 5.90
N ASP A 266 -15.25 3.08 6.25
CA ASP A 266 -16.27 2.05 6.49
C ASP A 266 -16.69 1.28 5.22
N GLN A 267 -16.24 1.71 4.03
CA GLN A 267 -16.44 0.98 2.78
C GLN A 267 -15.43 -0.15 2.56
N PHE A 268 -14.33 -0.19 3.33
CA PHE A 268 -13.37 -1.29 3.25
C PHE A 268 -13.76 -2.36 4.25
N THR A 269 -13.83 -3.60 3.79
CA THR A 269 -14.13 -4.76 4.64
C THR A 269 -13.03 -5.82 4.51
N PRO A 270 -12.76 -6.61 5.58
CA PRO A 270 -11.74 -7.65 5.57
C PRO A 270 -11.89 -8.71 4.47
N ASP A 271 -13.10 -8.95 3.99
CA ASP A 271 -13.43 -9.93 2.95
C ASP A 271 -13.30 -9.37 1.52
N HIS A 272 -13.36 -8.05 1.36
CA HIS A 272 -13.35 -7.41 0.03
C HIS A 272 -12.01 -6.76 -0.31
N SER A 273 -11.43 -6.03 0.65
CA SER A 273 -10.08 -5.46 0.52
C SER A 273 -9.36 -5.46 1.88
N PRO A 274 -8.89 -6.64 2.35
CA PRO A 274 -8.29 -6.78 3.66
C PRO A 274 -7.11 -5.82 3.91
N LEU A 275 -6.26 -5.55 2.92
CA LEU A 275 -5.15 -4.61 3.11
C LEU A 275 -5.58 -3.16 3.20
N ASP A 276 -6.57 -2.70 2.42
CA ASP A 276 -7.08 -1.35 2.61
C ASP A 276 -7.69 -1.23 4.02
N TRP A 277 -8.43 -2.25 4.48
CA TRP A 277 -8.96 -2.29 5.84
C TRP A 277 -7.87 -2.22 6.91
N VAL A 278 -6.76 -2.95 6.74
CA VAL A 278 -5.59 -2.89 7.63
C VAL A 278 -4.97 -1.49 7.65
N VAL A 279 -4.75 -0.90 6.47
CA VAL A 279 -4.21 0.47 6.36
C VAL A 279 -5.09 1.47 7.09
N ILE A 280 -6.42 1.36 6.96
CA ILE A 280 -7.37 2.18 7.72
C ILE A 280 -7.16 2.03 9.23
N GLN A 281 -6.99 0.81 9.76
CA GLN A 281 -6.76 0.62 11.20
C GLN A 281 -5.44 1.27 11.66
N ILE A 282 -4.40 1.19 10.84
CA ILE A 282 -3.10 1.81 11.12
C ILE A 282 -3.25 3.34 11.14
N VAL A 283 -3.90 3.92 10.14
CA VAL A 283 -4.11 5.38 10.06
C VAL A 283 -4.97 5.87 11.22
N ARG A 284 -6.08 5.18 11.54
CA ARG A 284 -6.93 5.52 12.70
C ARG A 284 -6.15 5.43 14.01
N GLY A 285 -5.33 4.39 14.18
CA GLY A 285 -4.62 4.15 15.45
C GLY A 285 -3.45 5.11 15.71
N GLY A 286 -3.07 5.96 14.73
CA GLY A 286 -2.23 7.13 14.98
C GLY A 286 -2.91 8.16 15.90
N THR A 287 -4.23 8.07 16.10
CA THR A 287 -4.97 8.84 17.12
C THR A 287 -5.16 7.98 18.37
N PRO A 288 -4.67 8.42 19.55
CA PRO A 288 -4.84 7.67 20.79
C PRO A 288 -6.31 7.34 21.08
N GLY A 289 -6.59 6.05 21.32
CA GLY A 289 -7.93 5.56 21.67
C GLY A 289 -8.91 5.40 20.50
N ALA A 290 -8.53 5.75 19.26
CA ALA A 290 -9.44 5.66 18.10
C ALA A 290 -9.60 4.23 17.55
N VAL A 291 -8.68 3.31 17.87
CA VAL A 291 -8.72 1.91 17.40
C VAL A 291 -8.64 0.95 18.58
N SER A 292 -9.47 -0.09 18.53
CA SER A 292 -9.46 -1.14 19.55
C SER A 292 -8.29 -2.12 19.35
N LEU A 293 -7.76 -2.68 20.45
CA LEU A 293 -6.77 -3.76 20.39
C LEU A 293 -7.29 -4.98 19.62
N ALA A 294 -8.61 -5.22 19.63
CA ALA A 294 -9.23 -6.30 18.85
C ALA A 294 -9.07 -6.08 17.34
N ALA A 295 -9.31 -4.85 16.86
CA ALA A 295 -9.12 -4.50 15.45
C ALA A 295 -7.64 -4.61 15.04
N LEU A 296 -6.71 -4.18 15.91
CA LEU A 296 -5.27 -4.34 15.64
C LEU A 296 -4.83 -5.81 15.60
N ARG A 297 -5.37 -6.67 16.48
CA ARG A 297 -5.12 -8.13 16.40
C ARG A 297 -5.65 -8.75 15.11
N GLN A 298 -6.83 -8.32 14.67
CA GLN A 298 -7.36 -8.75 13.38
C GLN A 298 -6.46 -8.28 12.23
N ALA A 299 -5.96 -7.03 12.28
CA ALA A 299 -5.05 -6.50 11.27
C ALA A 299 -3.72 -7.27 11.22
N GLU A 300 -3.15 -7.61 12.37
CA GLU A 300 -1.97 -8.48 12.46
C GLU A 300 -2.26 -9.87 11.87
N THR A 301 -3.42 -10.46 12.19
CA THR A 301 -3.82 -11.78 11.68
C THR A 301 -3.94 -11.79 10.16
N LEU A 302 -4.55 -10.76 9.57
CA LEU A 302 -4.73 -10.62 8.11
C LEU A 302 -3.41 -10.47 7.35
N THR A 303 -2.36 -9.98 8.02
CA THR A 303 -1.05 -9.71 7.42
C THR A 303 0.02 -10.73 7.80
N ALA A 304 -0.32 -11.69 8.66
CA ALA A 304 0.62 -12.68 9.19
C ALA A 304 1.31 -13.50 8.08
N GLY A 305 2.63 -13.64 8.19
CA GLY A 305 3.44 -14.46 7.28
C GLY A 305 3.61 -13.90 5.86
N GLN A 306 3.15 -12.68 5.57
CA GLN A 306 3.29 -12.05 4.26
C GLN A 306 4.46 -11.06 4.15
N HIS A 307 5.18 -10.80 5.26
CA HIS A 307 6.32 -9.86 5.32
C HIS A 307 5.96 -8.48 4.77
N LEU A 308 4.84 -7.94 5.26
CA LEU A 308 4.26 -6.68 4.79
C LEU A 308 4.68 -5.54 5.71
N VAL A 309 4.99 -4.41 5.09
CA VAL A 309 5.24 -3.12 5.76
C VAL A 309 4.07 -2.77 6.69
N VAL A 310 2.84 -2.88 6.19
CA VAL A 310 1.62 -2.63 6.98
C VAL A 310 1.39 -3.66 8.08
N GLY A 311 1.84 -4.91 7.90
CA GLY A 311 1.76 -5.93 8.94
C GLY A 311 2.70 -5.64 10.11
N ALA A 312 3.92 -5.20 9.81
CA ALA A 312 4.87 -4.74 10.81
C ALA A 312 4.33 -3.53 11.59
N MET A 313 3.73 -2.55 10.90
CA MET A 313 3.10 -1.38 11.54
C MET A 313 1.91 -1.78 12.43
N ALA A 314 1.01 -2.65 11.95
CA ALA A 314 -0.12 -3.14 12.74
C ALA A 314 0.35 -3.84 14.03
N ARG A 315 1.40 -4.66 13.94
CA ARG A 315 2.02 -5.30 15.10
C ARG A 315 2.64 -4.29 16.05
N ASP A 316 3.43 -3.34 15.55
CA ASP A 316 4.06 -2.29 16.36
C ASP A 316 3.02 -1.55 17.21
N MET A 317 1.91 -1.15 16.58
CA MET A 317 0.80 -0.47 17.24
C MET A 317 0.04 -1.36 18.23
N LEU A 318 -0.18 -2.63 17.89
CA LEU A 318 -0.81 -3.59 18.80
C LEU A 318 0.02 -3.74 20.08
N ILE A 319 1.32 -3.99 19.94
CA ILE A 319 2.22 -4.19 21.07
C ILE A 319 2.32 -2.92 21.91
N GLU A 320 2.44 -1.75 21.27
CA GLU A 320 2.44 -0.46 21.97
C GLU A 320 1.16 -0.27 22.79
N GLY A 321 0.00 -0.57 22.20
CA GLY A 321 -1.29 -0.51 22.91
C GLY A 321 -1.40 -1.49 24.08
N GLU A 322 -0.89 -2.71 23.93
CA GLU A 322 -0.85 -3.70 25.02
C GLU A 322 0.06 -3.27 26.17
N ILE A 323 1.23 -2.70 25.86
CA ILE A 323 2.16 -2.15 26.85
C ILE A 323 1.51 -0.96 27.57
N ALA A 324 0.90 -0.03 26.83
CA ALA A 324 0.25 1.14 27.40
C ALA A 324 -0.90 0.74 28.34
N ALA A 325 -1.73 -0.22 27.93
CA ALA A 325 -2.82 -0.74 28.76
C ALA A 325 -2.29 -1.34 30.07
N ALA A 326 -1.31 -2.25 29.99
CA ALA A 326 -0.73 -2.88 31.18
C ALA A 326 -0.01 -1.87 32.09
N THR A 327 0.65 -0.87 31.51
CA THR A 327 1.30 0.21 32.29
C THR A 327 0.27 1.07 33.02
N SER A 328 -0.84 1.42 32.37
CA SER A 328 -1.89 2.24 32.97
C SER A 328 -2.60 1.58 34.15
N THR A 329 -2.64 0.25 34.19
CA THR A 329 -3.26 -0.54 35.26
C THR A 329 -2.24 -1.07 36.29
N GLY A 330 -0.93 -0.87 36.06
CA GLY A 330 0.13 -1.44 36.89
C GLY A 330 0.24 -2.98 36.79
N ASP A 331 -0.24 -3.58 35.70
CA ASP A 331 -0.29 -5.03 35.51
C ASP A 331 1.07 -5.58 35.00
N VAL A 332 1.99 -5.79 35.93
CA VAL A 332 3.32 -6.37 35.66
C VAL A 332 3.25 -7.80 35.09
N PRO A 333 2.35 -8.70 35.54
CA PRO A 333 2.15 -9.99 34.88
C PRO A 333 1.83 -9.85 33.40
N ARG A 334 0.90 -8.96 33.03
CA ARG A 334 0.54 -8.74 31.61
C ARG A 334 1.72 -8.23 30.79
N LEU A 335 2.56 -7.33 31.31
CA LEU A 335 3.80 -6.91 30.64
C LEU A 335 4.76 -8.10 30.41
N THR A 336 4.81 -9.04 31.35
CA THR A 336 5.64 -10.24 31.25
C THR A 336 5.12 -11.20 30.18
N ASP A 337 3.81 -11.30 30.01
CA ASP A 337 3.21 -12.08 28.92
C ASP A 337 3.55 -11.49 27.55
N VAL A 338 3.47 -10.16 27.40
CA VAL A 338 3.84 -9.45 26.16
C VAL A 338 5.33 -9.67 25.85
N GLU A 339 6.20 -9.58 26.86
CA GLU A 339 7.63 -9.84 26.72
C GLU A 339 7.92 -11.28 26.28
N THR A 340 7.23 -12.24 26.90
CA THR A 340 7.39 -13.66 26.58
C THR A 340 6.98 -13.94 25.14
N ALA A 341 5.87 -13.37 24.69
CA ALA A 341 5.42 -13.49 23.30
C ALA A 341 6.44 -12.88 22.31
N ALA A 342 7.00 -11.70 22.61
CA ALA A 342 8.03 -11.09 21.79
C ALA A 342 9.31 -11.94 21.72
N ARG A 343 9.76 -12.50 22.85
CA ARG A 343 10.92 -13.42 22.90
C ARG A 343 10.70 -14.68 22.07
N ILE A 344 9.50 -15.27 22.14
CA ILE A 344 9.14 -16.46 21.34
C ILE A 344 9.22 -16.12 19.85
N ARG A 345 8.69 -14.97 19.43
CA ARG A 345 8.77 -14.53 18.02
C ARG A 345 10.20 -14.28 17.58
N LEU A 346 11.01 -13.58 18.37
CA LEU A 346 12.44 -13.37 18.09
C LEU A 346 13.21 -14.69 17.95
N ALA A 347 12.87 -15.70 18.75
CA ALA A 347 13.48 -17.03 18.66
C ALA A 347 13.00 -17.84 17.44
N SER A 348 11.91 -17.44 16.79
CA SER A 348 11.28 -18.17 15.68
C SER A 348 11.80 -17.76 14.30
N ASN A 349 12.96 -17.10 14.22
CA ASN A 349 13.54 -16.56 12.99
C ASN A 349 12.57 -15.66 12.19
N PRO A 350 12.12 -14.54 12.78
CA PRO A 350 11.17 -13.64 12.14
C PRO A 350 11.79 -12.97 10.89
N SER A 351 10.95 -12.36 10.06
CA SER A 351 11.48 -11.50 8.98
C SER A 351 12.22 -10.29 9.56
N GLU A 352 13.05 -9.64 8.76
CA GLU A 352 13.86 -8.49 9.22
C GLU A 352 12.98 -7.38 9.82
N LEU A 353 11.87 -7.03 9.16
CA LEU A 353 10.91 -6.06 9.68
C LEU A 353 10.23 -6.52 10.98
N ASP A 354 9.81 -7.78 11.02
CA ASP A 354 9.17 -8.36 12.21
C ASP A 354 10.14 -8.36 13.40
N TRP A 355 11.40 -8.70 13.13
CA TRP A 355 12.50 -8.64 14.09
C TRP A 355 12.68 -7.21 14.62
N ALA A 356 12.75 -6.22 13.73
CA ALA A 356 12.93 -4.81 14.12
C ALA A 356 11.80 -4.33 15.03
N VAL A 357 10.54 -4.67 14.70
CA VAL A 357 9.37 -4.36 15.54
C VAL A 357 9.48 -5.01 16.92
N ASP A 358 9.86 -6.29 16.98
CA ASP A 358 10.00 -6.99 18.26
C ASP A 358 11.17 -6.46 19.10
N GLN A 359 12.28 -5.97 18.50
CA GLN A 359 13.35 -5.28 19.22
C GLN A 359 12.88 -3.95 19.82
N ILE A 360 12.14 -3.15 19.05
CA ILE A 360 11.53 -1.91 19.54
C ILE A 360 10.57 -2.21 20.70
N ALA A 361 9.75 -3.26 20.56
CA ALA A 361 8.85 -3.72 21.61
C ALA A 361 9.61 -4.10 22.90
N MET A 362 10.68 -4.89 22.80
CA MET A 362 11.50 -5.27 23.96
C MET A 362 12.04 -4.05 24.72
N ALA A 363 12.48 -3.02 24.00
CA ALA A 363 12.93 -1.76 24.62
C ALA A 363 11.79 -0.99 25.30
N ARG A 364 10.60 -0.92 24.67
CA ARG A 364 9.41 -0.29 25.29
C ARG A 364 8.98 -1.03 26.56
N ILE A 365 9.00 -2.38 26.55
CA ILE A 365 8.65 -3.22 27.70
C ILE A 365 9.64 -2.99 28.85
N ALA A 366 10.94 -2.97 28.57
CA ALA A 366 11.97 -2.71 29.58
C ALA A 366 11.76 -1.36 30.27
N ARG A 367 11.39 -0.32 29.49
CA ARG A 367 11.07 1.00 30.03
C ARG A 367 9.77 1.01 30.84
N ALA A 368 8.70 0.38 30.34
CA ALA A 368 7.45 0.27 31.06
C ALA A 368 7.62 -0.45 32.40
N ARG A 369 8.42 -1.53 32.43
CA ARG A 369 8.77 -2.24 33.66
C ARG A 369 9.57 -1.36 34.62
N ALA A 370 10.61 -0.68 34.14
CA ALA A 370 11.40 0.24 34.95
C ALA A 370 10.53 1.30 35.65
N LEU A 371 9.54 1.85 34.94
CA LEU A 371 8.58 2.81 35.50
C LEU A 371 7.71 2.21 36.61
N LEU A 372 7.30 0.94 36.49
CA LEU A 372 6.41 0.29 37.47
C LEU A 372 7.17 -0.28 38.68
N THR A 373 8.39 -0.78 38.49
CA THR A 373 9.14 -1.53 39.52
C THR A 373 10.35 -0.78 40.06
N GLY A 374 10.74 0.35 39.46
CA GLY A 374 11.94 1.10 39.84
C GLY A 374 13.25 0.39 39.49
N SER A 375 13.22 -0.61 38.60
CA SER A 375 14.41 -1.32 38.12
C SER A 375 15.07 -0.59 36.95
N ASP A 376 16.37 -0.78 36.72
CA ASP A 376 17.05 -0.22 35.54
C ASP A 376 16.51 -0.80 34.23
N ALA A 377 16.26 0.06 33.25
CA ALA A 377 15.88 -0.33 31.89
C ALA A 377 17.12 -0.74 31.09
N SER A 378 17.40 -2.05 30.97
CA SER A 378 18.49 -2.58 30.15
C SER A 378 18.01 -2.98 28.75
N ALA A 379 17.84 -2.02 27.86
CA ALA A 379 17.65 -2.32 26.42
C ALA A 379 19.01 -2.44 25.69
N SER A 380 19.10 -3.30 24.66
CA SER A 380 20.30 -3.38 23.81
C SER A 380 20.31 -2.21 22.83
N GLY A 381 21.22 -1.24 23.02
CA GLY A 381 21.34 -0.10 22.12
C GLY A 381 21.75 -0.50 20.70
N LEU A 382 22.55 -1.56 20.56
CA LEU A 382 22.92 -2.11 19.26
C LEU A 382 21.71 -2.62 18.48
N ALA A 383 20.82 -3.37 19.16
CA ALA A 383 19.62 -3.92 18.52
C ALA A 383 18.66 -2.82 18.03
N LEU A 384 18.56 -1.70 18.77
CA LEU A 384 17.73 -0.56 18.35
C LEU A 384 18.34 0.23 17.19
N LEU A 385 19.67 0.31 17.08
CA LEU A 385 20.34 0.90 15.92
C LEU A 385 20.07 0.07 14.66
N GLU A 386 20.28 -1.24 14.75
CA GLU A 386 20.02 -2.17 13.65
C GLU A 386 18.53 -2.20 13.28
N ALA A 387 17.61 -2.18 14.25
CA ALA A 387 16.18 -2.06 13.97
C ALA A 387 15.82 -0.76 13.23
N ALA A 388 16.52 0.35 13.51
CA ALA A 388 16.32 1.60 12.79
C ALA A 388 16.85 1.56 11.34
N GLU A 389 17.96 0.86 11.10
CA GLU A 389 18.52 0.62 9.76
C GLU A 389 17.60 -0.29 8.94
N VAL A 390 17.20 -1.42 9.51
CA VAL A 390 16.24 -2.36 8.87
C VAL A 390 14.95 -1.65 8.47
N ALA A 391 14.37 -0.84 9.38
CA ALA A 391 13.17 -0.07 9.07
C ALA A 391 13.42 0.95 7.95
N HIS A 392 14.58 1.60 7.92
CA HIS A 392 14.95 2.54 6.85
C HIS A 392 15.08 1.84 5.49
N ASP A 393 15.76 0.69 5.43
CA ASP A 393 15.98 -0.08 4.19
C ASP A 393 14.68 -0.63 3.59
N HIS A 394 13.66 -0.78 4.43
CA HIS A 394 12.30 -1.14 4.03
C HIS A 394 11.37 0.05 3.77
N GLY A 395 11.87 1.29 3.86
CA GLY A 395 11.10 2.50 3.56
C GLY A 395 10.10 2.90 4.65
N LEU A 396 10.38 2.57 5.92
CA LEU A 396 9.57 2.90 7.10
C LEU A 396 10.25 3.97 7.98
N PRO A 397 10.26 5.25 7.57
CA PRO A 397 10.92 6.32 8.32
C PRO A 397 10.33 6.53 9.72
N ASP A 398 9.02 6.36 9.89
CA ASP A 398 8.37 6.51 11.20
C ASP A 398 8.80 5.43 12.19
N LEU A 399 8.91 4.18 11.73
CA LEU A 399 9.38 3.07 12.57
C LEU A 399 10.87 3.26 12.92
N ALA A 400 11.69 3.69 11.95
CA ALA A 400 13.08 4.04 12.19
C ALA A 400 13.22 5.18 13.20
N ALA A 401 12.38 6.22 13.11
CA ALA A 401 12.33 7.32 14.07
C ALA A 401 11.94 6.84 15.47
N ARG A 402 10.96 5.93 15.59
CA ARG A 402 10.57 5.31 16.86
C ARG A 402 11.73 4.55 17.50
N ALA A 403 12.45 3.72 16.74
CA ALA A 403 13.64 3.02 17.22
C ALA A 403 14.72 3.99 17.73
N ARG A 404 15.02 5.05 16.95
CA ARG A 404 16.00 6.09 17.34
C ARG A 404 15.58 6.88 18.58
N SER A 405 14.28 7.15 18.75
CA SER A 405 13.78 7.86 19.93
C SER A 405 14.04 7.09 21.23
N LEU A 406 13.99 5.76 21.19
CA LEU A 406 14.27 4.88 22.33
C LEU A 406 15.77 4.82 22.67
N LEU A 407 16.65 5.11 21.70
CA LEU A 407 18.09 5.27 21.95
C LEU A 407 18.40 6.59 22.68
N ALA A 408 17.82 7.70 22.21
CA ALA A 408 18.16 9.04 22.68
C ALA A 408 17.87 9.24 24.18
N VAL A 409 16.80 8.62 24.70
CA VAL A 409 16.40 8.71 26.11
C VAL A 409 17.43 8.06 27.05
N ARG A 410 18.28 7.15 26.55
CA ARG A 410 19.34 6.50 27.33
C ARG A 410 20.57 7.41 27.56
N LEU A 411 20.73 8.47 26.78
CA LEU A 411 21.87 9.39 26.89
C LEU A 411 21.60 10.58 27.82
N THR A 412 20.36 10.73 28.28
CA THR A 412 19.90 11.83 29.15
C THR A 412 19.56 11.40 30.58
N ALA A 413 19.65 10.11 30.88
CA ALA A 413 19.55 9.52 32.22
C ALA A 413 20.92 8.96 32.60
#